data_AF-A0A1F3VUR6-F1
#
_entry.id   AF-A0A1F3VUR6-F1
#
_cell.length_a   1.000
_cell.length_b   1.000
_cell.length_c   1.000
_cell.angle_alpha   90.00
_cell.angle_beta   90.00
_cell.angle_gamma   90.00
#
_symmetry.space_group_name_H-M   'P 1'
#
loop_
_entity.id
_entity.type
_entity.pdbx_description
1 polymer ?
#
loop_
_entity_poly.entity_id
_entity_poly.type
_entity_poly.pdbx_seq_one_letter_code
_entity_poly.pdbx_strand_id
1 'polypeptide(L)' 'IFGSYARGSGCEESDIDIVIELEKPDMFYMIGIKQAIEEALGRRVDVVRLREKMNKVLKCRIEQDVIYV' A
#
# COMPACT_ATOMS: atom_id res chain seq x y z
N ILE A 1 -1.55 5.90 -1.68
CA ILE A 1 -2.32 4.79 -2.31
C ILE A 1 -1.75 4.57 -3.71
N PHE A 2 -1.64 3.32 -4.17
CA PHE A 2 -1.24 3.01 -5.55
C PHE A 2 -2.20 1.96 -6.14
N GLY A 3 -1.93 1.45 -7.35
CA GLY A 3 -2.69 0.32 -7.89
C GLY A 3 -4.06 0.67 -8.49
N SER A 4 -4.98 -0.30 -8.49
CA SER A 4 -6.25 -0.20 -9.22
C SER A 4 -7.14 0.93 -8.70
N TYR A 5 -7.19 1.15 -7.38
CA TYR A 5 -7.92 2.25 -6.78
C TYR A 5 -7.33 3.62 -7.14
N ALA A 6 -5.99 3.74 -7.20
CA ALA A 6 -5.35 4.97 -7.64
C ALA A 6 -5.62 5.30 -9.12
N ARG A 7 -5.78 4.27 -9.97
CA ARG A 7 -6.13 4.42 -11.39
C ARG A 7 -7.63 4.54 -11.66
N GLY A 8 -8.48 4.51 -10.64
CA GLY A 8 -9.94 4.53 -10.79
C GLY A 8 -10.53 3.27 -11.44
N SER A 9 -9.74 2.20 -11.57
CA SER A 9 -10.17 0.90 -12.14
C SER A 9 -10.42 -0.16 -11.07
N GLY A 10 -10.45 0.22 -9.78
CA GLY A 10 -10.74 -0.68 -8.67
C GLY A 10 -12.22 -1.07 -8.65
N CYS A 11 -12.50 -2.35 -8.37
CA CYS A 11 -13.86 -2.85 -8.15
C CYS A 11 -14.07 -3.18 -6.67
N GLU A 12 -15.30 -3.53 -6.28
CA GLU A 12 -15.63 -3.80 -4.88
C GLU A 12 -14.88 -4.99 -4.26
N GLU A 13 -14.43 -5.92 -5.09
CA GLU A 13 -13.64 -7.09 -4.69
C GLU A 13 -12.13 -6.83 -4.72
N SER A 14 -11.68 -5.65 -5.18
CA SER A 14 -10.26 -5.33 -5.24
C SER A 14 -9.69 -5.01 -3.86
N ASP A 15 -8.51 -5.54 -3.58
CA ASP A 15 -7.68 -5.16 -2.43
C ASP A 15 -7.19 -3.71 -2.61
N ILE A 16 -7.02 -2.97 -1.51
CA ILE A 16 -6.53 -1.59 -1.52
C ILE A 16 -5.01 -1.58 -1.32
N ASP A 17 -4.27 -1.13 -2.32
CA ASP A 17 -2.81 -1.07 -2.30
C ASP A 17 -2.31 0.24 -1.66
N ILE A 18 -1.64 0.11 -0.50
CA ILE A 18 -1.11 1.25 0.26
C ILE A 18 0.40 1.12 0.37
N VAL A 19 1.10 2.18 -0.04
CA VAL A 19 2.53 2.31 0.18
C VAL A 19 2.78 3.20 1.39
N ILE A 20 3.68 2.78 2.28
CA ILE A 20 4.09 3.56 3.46
C ILE A 20 5.61 3.71 3.50
N GLU A 21 6.06 4.84 4.04
CA GLU A 21 7.44 5.07 4.41
C GLU A 21 7.57 4.95 5.92
N LEU A 22 8.49 4.11 6.37
CA LEU A 22 8.80 3.93 7.79
C LEU A 22 10.30 4.14 7.98
N GLU A 23 10.68 5.02 8.89
CA GLU A 23 12.09 5.26 9.25
C GLU A 23 12.76 3.97 9.72
N LYS A 24 12.06 3.16 10.53
CA LYS A 24 12.56 1.88 11.04
C LYS A 24 11.76 0.71 10.47
N PRO A 25 12.41 -0.36 9.98
CA PRO A 25 11.73 -1.62 9.68
C PRO A 25 11.19 -2.22 10.96
N ASP A 26 9.87 -2.15 11.15
CA ASP A 26 9.21 -2.86 12.25
C ASP A 26 7.98 -3.59 11.70
N MET A 27 7.98 -4.91 11.85
CA MET A 27 6.91 -5.75 11.35
C MET A 27 5.62 -5.61 12.17
N PHE A 28 5.72 -5.28 13.47
CA PHE A 28 4.55 -5.03 14.31
C PHE A 28 3.83 -3.76 13.88
N TYR A 29 4.57 -2.68 13.56
CA TYR A 29 3.94 -1.48 13.00
C TYR A 29 3.28 -1.77 11.66
N MET A 30 3.91 -2.53 10.77
CA MET A 30 3.30 -2.89 9.50
C MET A 30 2.00 -3.68 9.67
N ILE A 31 1.97 -4.68 10.56
CA ILE A 31 0.78 -5.48 10.83
C ILE A 31 -0.30 -4.63 11.49
N GLY A 32 0.06 -3.81 12.48
CA GLY A 32 -0.88 -2.94 13.18
C GLY A 32 -1.52 -1.91 12.25
N ILE A 33 -0.72 -1.25 11.40
CA ILE A 33 -1.22 -0.32 10.38
C ILE A 33 -2.16 -1.05 9.42
N LYS A 34 -1.75 -2.23 8.92
CA LYS A 34 -2.60 -3.03 8.04
C LYS A 34 -3.94 -3.34 8.69
N GLN A 35 -3.95 -3.92 9.88
CA GLN A 35 -5.19 -4.30 10.57
C GLN A 35 -6.09 -3.09 10.85
N ALA A 36 -5.52 -1.98 11.31
CA ALA A 36 -6.29 -0.77 11.60
C ALA A 36 -6.98 -0.21 10.33
N ILE A 37 -6.29 -0.23 9.19
CA ILE A 37 -6.87 0.23 7.92
C ILE A 37 -7.90 -0.78 7.39
N GLU A 38 -7.62 -2.08 7.45
CA GLU A 38 -8.58 -3.11 7.04
C GLU A 38 -9.89 -3.03 7.86
N GLU A 39 -9.78 -2.81 9.16
CA GLU A 39 -10.93 -2.63 10.06
C GLU A 39 -11.71 -1.34 9.73
N ALA A 40 -11.01 -0.23 9.50
CA ALA A 40 -11.64 1.05 9.16
C ALA A 40 -12.35 1.04 7.80
N LEU A 41 -11.81 0.31 6.81
CA LEU A 41 -12.35 0.25 5.46
C LEU A 41 -13.28 -0.94 5.23
N GLY A 42 -13.29 -1.92 6.13
CA GLY A 42 -14.04 -3.18 5.97
C GLY A 42 -13.61 -3.99 4.74
N ARG A 43 -12.38 -3.76 4.26
CA ARG A 43 -11.84 -4.36 3.04
C ARG A 43 -10.40 -4.77 3.26
N ARG A 44 -9.95 -5.71 2.43
CA ARG A 44 -8.58 -6.20 2.47
C ARG A 44 -7.62 -5.15 1.92
N VAL A 45 -6.49 -5.00 2.58
CA VAL A 45 -5.48 -3.98 2.27
C VAL A 45 -4.13 -4.66 2.10
N ASP A 46 -3.41 -4.32 1.04
CA ASP A 46 -2.01 -4.68 0.89
C ASP A 46 -1.13 -3.48 1.27
N VAL A 47 -0.28 -3.68 2.28
CA VAL A 47 0.59 -2.62 2.80
C VAL A 47 2.03 -2.92 2.40
N VAL A 48 2.56 -2.09 1.52
CA VAL A 48 3.93 -2.20 1.02
C VAL A 48 4.78 -1.10 1.62
N ARG A 49 5.93 -1.47 2.19
CA ARG A 49 6.92 -0.48 2.63
C ARG A 49 7.78 -0.03 1.46
N LEU A 50 7.85 1.27 1.22
CA LEU A 50 8.80 1.85 0.29
C LEU A 50 10.21 1.77 0.87
N ARG A 51 11.15 1.24 0.08
CA ARG A 51 12.56 1.12 0.45
C ARG A 51 13.43 1.22 -0.80
N GLU A 52 14.61 1.80 -0.68
CA GLU A 52 15.53 1.98 -1.81
C GLU A 52 15.91 0.65 -2.47
N LYS A 53 16.13 -0.40 -1.67
CA LYS A 53 16.55 -1.73 -2.11
C LYS A 53 15.38 -2.68 -2.44
N MET A 54 14.26 -2.18 -2.96
CA MET A 54 13.16 -3.03 -3.42
C MET A 54 13.27 -3.44 -4.89
N ASN A 55 12.41 -4.38 -5.31
CA ASN A 55 12.32 -4.76 -6.71
C ASN A 55 12.01 -3.53 -7.58
N LYS A 56 12.85 -3.30 -8.60
CA LYS A 56 12.74 -2.12 -9.48
C LYS A 56 11.41 -2.03 -10.22
N VAL A 57 10.85 -3.17 -10.64
CA VAL A 57 9.56 -3.21 -11.34
C VAL A 57 8.43 -2.77 -10.41
N LEU A 58 8.43 -3.26 -9.17
CA LEU A 58 7.44 -2.84 -8.18
C LEU A 58 7.60 -1.36 -7.81
N LYS A 59 8.86 -0.91 -7.66
CA LYS A 59 9.16 0.51 -7.39
C LYS A 59 8.62 1.41 -8.51
N CYS A 60 8.91 1.08 -9.78
CA CYS A 60 8.38 1.83 -10.92
C CYS A 60 6.85 1.86 -10.93
N ARG A 61 6.17 0.74 -10.64
CA ARG A 61 4.70 0.72 -10.56
C ARG A 61 4.15 1.63 -9.47
N ILE A 62 4.78 1.61 -8.29
CA ILE A 62 4.39 2.50 -7.20
C ILE A 62 4.62 3.95 -7.63
N GLU A 63 5.80 4.31 -8.12
CA GLU A 63 6.13 5.67 -8.53
C GLU A 63 5.23 6.21 -9.66
N GLN A 64 4.74 5.34 -10.55
CA GLN A 64 3.84 5.73 -11.64
C GLN A 64 2.42 6.07 -11.17
N ASP A 65 1.89 5.30 -10.21
CA ASP A 65 0.48 5.34 -9.84
C ASP A 65 0.25 5.88 -8.41
N VAL A 66 1.30 6.28 -7.69
CA VAL A 66 1.17 6.68 -6.29
C VAL A 66 0.46 8.03 -6.16
N ILE A 67 -0.61 8.03 -5.38
CA ILE A 67 -1.28 9.21 -4.86
C ILE A 67 -0.87 9.34 -3.39
N TYR A 68 -0.13 10.40 -3.07
CA TYR A 68 0.22 10.76 -1.69
C TYR A 68 -0.97 11.45 -1.02
N VAL A 69 -1.35 10.99 0.17
CA VAL A 69 -2.45 11.49 0.98
C VAL A 69 -1.93 11.74 2.39
#